data_AF-A0A9N9J493-F1
#
_entry.id   AF-A0A9N9J493-F1
#
_cell.length_a   1.000
_cell.length_b   1.000
_cell.length_c   1.000
_cell.angle_alpha   90.00
_cell.angle_beta   90.00
_cell.angle_gamma   90.00
#
_symmetry.space_group_name_H-M   'P 1'
#
loop_
_entity.id
_entity.type
_entity.pdbx_description
1 polymer ?
#
loop_
_entity_poly.entity_id
_entity_poly.type
_entity_poly.pdbx_seq_one_letter_code
_entity_poly.pdbx_strand_id
1 'polypeptide(L)'
;ENQLKATLMPDVYKHYIDSLIEHSLKQANLSLVQCPFCSYCEVDDDSPFYQLKIPKSAVIVVSIPLAILPFFSSFENIISTLKVAAIFVLPQIALWILGVFPLRTFLDDFENIVKRVKRKRRGNVFKCQNPDCAKSSCMLCNRECRPFHKCYEQEQDSLRLFVERAMAEAVKRTCPKCHVSFTKADGCNKMTCRCVCDHFRPIPGQKCKKCTKCDLYKTEDEEKVIKEAAAKARAEFIKTHPEAREANLLQNAAIGPVAGNEEKLFREMVEKTIEKIVDYLIPDK
;
A
#
# COMPACT_ATOMS: atom_id res chain seq x y z
N GLU A 1 -6.02 -46.21 1.03
CA GLU A 1 -7.15 -45.31 1.36
C GLU A 1 -8.30 -45.98 2.09
N ASN A 2 -8.89 -47.08 1.57
CA ASN A 2 -10.11 -47.67 2.15
C ASN A 2 -10.00 -48.13 3.62
N GLN A 3 -8.85 -48.66 4.05
CA GLN A 3 -8.64 -49.06 5.45
C GLN A 3 -8.48 -47.84 6.39
N LEU A 4 -7.77 -46.79 5.94
CA LEU A 4 -7.61 -45.54 6.71
C LEU A 4 -8.96 -44.82 6.90
N LYS A 5 -9.79 -44.78 5.85
CA LYS A 5 -11.14 -44.19 5.91
C LYS A 5 -12.08 -44.91 6.88
N ALA A 6 -11.91 -46.21 7.04
CA ALA A 6 -12.72 -47.03 7.94
C ALA A 6 -12.25 -46.97 9.41
N THR A 7 -10.99 -46.62 9.64
CA THR A 7 -10.37 -46.65 10.98
C THR A 7 -10.35 -45.28 11.66
N LEU A 8 -10.25 -44.21 10.89
CA LEU A 8 -10.18 -42.84 11.42
C LEU A 8 -11.59 -42.24 11.56
N MET A 9 -11.78 -41.39 12.57
CA MET A 9 -12.98 -40.57 12.65
C MET A 9 -13.09 -39.68 11.40
N PRO A 10 -14.30 -39.40 10.90
CA PRO A 10 -14.51 -38.68 9.64
C PRO A 10 -13.75 -37.34 9.56
N ASP A 11 -13.73 -36.58 10.66
CA ASP A 11 -13.07 -35.27 10.73
C ASP A 11 -11.54 -35.40 10.68
N VAL A 12 -10.99 -36.43 11.33
CA VAL A 12 -9.55 -36.69 11.36
C VAL A 12 -9.08 -37.18 9.98
N TYR A 13 -9.88 -38.04 9.33
CA TYR A 13 -9.60 -38.48 7.97
C TYR A 13 -9.62 -37.30 6.98
N LYS A 14 -10.58 -36.38 7.12
CA LYS A 14 -10.68 -35.18 6.29
C LYS A 14 -9.45 -34.29 6.46
N HIS A 15 -9.06 -33.98 7.70
CA HIS A 15 -7.87 -33.18 7.98
C HIS A 15 -6.58 -33.82 7.44
N TYR A 16 -6.45 -35.14 7.51
CA TYR A 16 -5.31 -35.87 6.95
C TYR A 16 -5.21 -35.70 5.43
N ILE A 17 -6.33 -35.83 4.72
CA ILE A 17 -6.39 -35.65 3.26
C ILE A 17 -6.08 -34.18 2.89
N ASP A 18 -6.67 -33.22 3.61
CA ASP A 18 -6.41 -31.80 3.39
C ASP A 18 -4.91 -31.46 3.55
N SER A 19 -4.26 -32.02 4.57
CA SER A 19 -2.81 -31.84 4.81
C SER A 19 -1.94 -32.45 3.69
N LEU A 20 -2.33 -33.61 3.16
CA LEU A 20 -1.64 -34.26 2.04
C LEU A 20 -1.78 -33.46 0.73
N ILE A 21 -2.98 -32.93 0.48
CA ILE A 21 -3.26 -32.05 -0.67
C ILE A 21 -2.40 -30.80 -0.56
N GLU A 22 -2.37 -30.15 0.60
CA GLU A 22 -1.55 -28.95 0.83
C GLU A 22 -0.06 -29.21 0.60
N HIS A 23 0.46 -30.34 1.08
CA HIS A 23 1.86 -30.70 0.87
C HIS A 23 2.19 -30.96 -0.61
N SER A 24 1.30 -31.64 -1.33
CA SER A 24 1.46 -31.91 -2.76
C SER A 24 1.39 -30.63 -3.60
N LEU A 25 0.47 -29.72 -3.25
CA LEU A 25 0.32 -28.42 -3.88
C LEU A 25 1.52 -27.50 -3.63
N LYS A 26 2.13 -27.52 -2.43
CA LYS A 26 3.38 -26.79 -2.16
C LYS A 26 4.54 -27.26 -3.03
N GLN A 27 4.54 -28.53 -3.42
CA GLN A 27 5.57 -29.11 -4.28
C GLN A 27 5.34 -28.81 -5.76
N ALA A 28 4.09 -28.71 -6.19
CA ALA A 28 3.73 -28.24 -7.51
C ALA A 28 3.88 -26.71 -7.53
N ASN A 29 4.93 -26.19 -8.16
CA ASN A 29 5.25 -24.75 -8.22
C ASN A 29 4.21 -23.94 -9.04
N LEU A 30 2.97 -23.88 -8.55
CA LEU A 30 1.79 -23.32 -9.17
C LEU A 30 1.29 -22.14 -8.33
N SER A 31 0.84 -21.08 -8.98
CA SER A 31 0.05 -20.02 -8.34
C SER A 31 -1.34 -20.57 -8.04
N LEU A 32 -1.73 -20.56 -6.77
CA LEU A 32 -3.00 -21.13 -6.30
C LEU A 32 -3.79 -20.06 -5.56
N VAL A 33 -5.11 -20.00 -5.81
CA VAL A 33 -6.04 -19.24 -4.97
C VAL A 33 -6.78 -20.23 -4.08
N GLN A 34 -6.69 -20.03 -2.76
CA GLN A 34 -7.35 -20.88 -1.77
C GLN A 34 -8.55 -20.18 -1.14
N CYS A 35 -9.59 -20.96 -0.84
CA CYS A 35 -10.72 -20.48 -0.06
C CYS A 35 -10.30 -20.31 1.42
N PRO A 36 -10.60 -19.19 2.08
CA PRO A 36 -10.27 -19.01 3.49
C PRO A 36 -11.17 -19.81 4.45
N PHE A 37 -12.24 -20.44 3.93
CA PHE A 37 -13.24 -21.13 4.74
C PHE A 37 -13.21 -22.66 4.60
N CYS A 38 -12.50 -23.20 3.62
CA CYS A 38 -12.39 -24.65 3.39
C CYS A 38 -11.12 -24.98 2.58
N SER A 39 -10.76 -26.26 2.48
CA SER A 39 -9.57 -26.71 1.73
C SER A 39 -9.70 -26.63 0.19
N TYR A 40 -10.73 -25.95 -0.33
CA TYR A 40 -10.90 -25.78 -1.78
C TYR A 40 -9.88 -24.76 -2.32
N CYS A 41 -9.25 -25.11 -3.44
CA CYS A 41 -8.31 -24.25 -4.14
C CYS A 41 -8.45 -24.40 -5.65
N GLU A 42 -8.20 -23.33 -6.39
CA GLU A 42 -8.12 -23.35 -7.85
C GLU A 42 -6.75 -22.83 -8.30
N VAL A 43 -6.31 -23.28 -9.47
CA VAL A 43 -5.08 -22.80 -10.09
C VAL A 43 -5.31 -21.40 -10.62
N ASP A 44 -4.41 -20.50 -10.25
CA ASP A 44 -4.40 -19.14 -10.74
C ASP A 44 -3.66 -19.08 -12.08
N ASP A 45 -4.39 -19.21 -13.19
CA ASP A 45 -3.84 -19.26 -14.56
C ASP A 45 -3.24 -17.92 -15.07
N ASP A 46 -3.05 -16.93 -14.21
CA ASP A 46 -2.72 -15.54 -14.55
C ASP A 46 -1.23 -15.25 -14.88
N SER A 47 -0.51 -16.23 -15.42
CA SER A 47 0.90 -16.04 -15.82
C SER A 47 1.06 -14.90 -16.86
N PRO A 48 1.92 -13.88 -16.60
CA PRO A 48 2.03 -12.70 -17.47
C PRO A 48 2.64 -13.01 -18.84
N PHE A 49 3.49 -14.03 -18.94
CA PHE A 49 4.25 -14.33 -20.15
C PHE A 49 3.47 -15.09 -21.22
N TYR A 50 2.42 -15.82 -20.86
CA TYR A 50 1.66 -16.63 -21.81
C TYR A 50 0.59 -15.84 -22.58
N GLN A 51 0.16 -14.69 -22.06
CA GLN A 51 -0.89 -13.86 -22.69
C GLN A 51 -0.36 -12.60 -23.37
N LEU A 52 0.95 -12.34 -23.32
CA LEU A 52 1.56 -11.18 -23.98
C LEU A 52 1.47 -11.32 -25.50
N LYS A 53 0.45 -10.72 -26.11
CA LYS A 53 0.44 -10.49 -27.56
C LYS A 53 1.32 -9.28 -27.82
N ILE A 54 2.63 -9.49 -27.98
CA ILE A 54 3.51 -8.41 -28.42
C ILE A 54 3.03 -7.98 -29.82
N PRO A 55 2.49 -6.75 -29.98
CA PRO A 55 2.02 -6.31 -31.27
C PRO A 55 3.25 -6.20 -32.17
N LYS A 56 3.15 -6.74 -33.40
CA LYS A 56 4.26 -6.71 -34.36
C LYS A 56 4.81 -5.28 -34.55
N SER A 57 3.97 -4.25 -34.37
CA SER A 57 4.35 -2.84 -34.40
C SER A 57 5.31 -2.40 -33.28
N ALA A 58 5.22 -2.93 -32.05
CA ALA A 58 6.13 -2.54 -30.96
C ALA A 58 7.55 -3.11 -31.16
N VAL A 59 7.66 -4.33 -31.71
CA VAL A 59 8.95 -4.91 -32.15
C VAL A 59 9.56 -4.07 -33.26
N ILE A 60 8.73 -3.56 -34.17
CA ILE A 60 9.15 -2.72 -35.28
C ILE A 60 9.63 -1.34 -34.78
N VAL A 61 8.94 -0.70 -33.84
CA VAL A 61 9.33 0.63 -33.30
C VAL A 61 10.64 0.60 -32.51
N VAL A 62 10.96 -0.51 -31.82
CA VAL A 62 12.23 -0.67 -31.10
C VAL A 62 13.37 -1.14 -32.02
N SER A 63 13.07 -1.92 -33.06
CA SER A 63 14.09 -2.41 -34.01
C SER A 63 14.47 -1.39 -35.08
N ILE A 64 13.57 -0.48 -35.47
CA ILE A 64 13.81 0.55 -36.49
C ILE A 64 14.95 1.52 -36.12
N PRO A 65 15.03 2.11 -34.90
CA PRO A 65 16.13 3.01 -34.55
C PRO A 65 17.48 2.28 -34.55
N LEU A 66 17.51 1.02 -34.09
CA LEU A 66 18.71 0.17 -34.09
C LEU A 66 19.18 -0.15 -35.51
N ALA A 67 18.26 -0.35 -36.45
CA ALA A 67 18.53 -0.65 -37.85
C ALA A 67 18.90 0.58 -38.69
N ILE A 68 18.55 1.79 -38.23
CA ILE A 68 18.83 3.06 -38.91
C ILE A 68 20.18 3.67 -38.49
N LEU A 69 20.67 3.37 -37.29
CA LEU A 69 22.00 3.80 -36.82
C LEU A 69 23.18 3.48 -37.78
N PRO A 70 23.21 2.36 -38.53
CA PRO A 70 24.27 2.09 -39.51
C PRO A 70 24.08 2.84 -40.83
N PHE A 71 22.89 3.37 -41.12
CA PHE A 71 22.56 3.98 -42.41
C PHE A 71 22.99 5.46 -42.50
N PHE A 72 23.17 6.13 -41.36
CA PHE A 72 23.58 7.54 -41.30
C PHE A 72 25.10 7.77 -41.21
N SER A 73 25.91 6.72 -41.08
CA SER A 73 27.37 6.85 -41.15
C SER A 73 27.87 6.64 -42.57
N SER A 74 28.17 7.74 -43.27
CA SER A 74 28.85 7.73 -44.57
C SER A 74 30.11 6.85 -44.53
N PHE A 75 30.32 6.10 -45.62
CA PHE A 75 31.21 4.93 -45.77
C PHE A 75 32.72 5.12 -45.48
N GLU A 76 33.16 6.23 -44.91
CA GLU A 76 34.59 6.51 -44.66
C GLU A 76 34.97 6.50 -43.17
N ASN A 77 34.08 6.18 -42.24
CA ASN A 77 34.44 6.15 -40.81
C ASN A 77 33.74 5.06 -39.98
N ILE A 78 33.77 3.83 -40.49
CA ILE A 78 33.29 2.61 -39.79
C ILE A 78 34.06 2.38 -38.46
N ILE A 79 35.36 2.70 -38.44
CA ILE A 79 36.21 2.53 -37.24
C ILE A 79 35.88 3.58 -36.17
N SER A 80 35.56 4.82 -36.56
CA SER A 80 35.21 5.90 -35.63
C SER A 80 33.81 5.70 -35.03
N THR A 81 32.86 5.25 -35.83
CA THR A 81 31.49 4.93 -35.35
C THR A 81 31.45 3.73 -34.42
N LEU A 82 32.31 2.71 -34.62
CA LEU A 82 32.47 1.60 -33.70
C LEU A 82 32.99 2.05 -32.32
N LYS A 83 33.90 3.04 -32.29
CA LYS A 83 34.42 3.62 -31.04
C LYS A 83 33.36 4.45 -30.31
N VAL A 84 32.58 5.25 -31.03
CA VAL A 84 31.47 6.02 -30.44
C VAL A 84 30.40 5.07 -29.90
N ALA A 85 30.04 4.03 -30.65
CA ALA A 85 29.13 2.99 -30.18
C ALA A 85 29.68 2.28 -28.94
N ALA A 86 30.97 1.94 -28.88
CA ALA A 86 31.59 1.39 -27.67
C ALA A 86 31.53 2.37 -26.49
N ILE A 87 31.77 3.67 -26.70
CA ILE A 87 31.70 4.70 -25.65
C ILE A 87 30.28 4.90 -25.12
N PHE A 88 29.23 4.70 -25.93
CA PHE A 88 27.85 4.77 -25.44
C PHE A 88 27.37 3.43 -24.89
N VAL A 89 27.74 2.30 -25.49
CA VAL A 89 27.26 0.96 -25.12
C VAL A 89 28.01 0.41 -23.89
N LEU A 90 29.32 0.61 -23.77
CA LEU A 90 30.09 0.09 -22.64
C LEU A 90 29.67 0.69 -21.29
N PRO A 91 29.39 2.00 -21.15
CA PRO A 91 28.85 2.54 -19.91
C PRO A 91 27.45 2.02 -19.61
N GLN A 92 26.60 1.80 -20.63
CA GLN A 92 25.25 1.24 -20.43
C GLN A 92 25.33 -0.22 -19.96
N ILE A 93 26.24 -1.01 -20.53
CA ILE A 93 26.55 -2.38 -20.10
C ILE A 93 27.17 -2.38 -18.69
N ALA A 94 28.11 -1.48 -18.40
CA ALA A 94 28.74 -1.37 -17.09
C ALA A 94 27.72 -0.96 -16.01
N LEU A 95 26.84 0.00 -16.30
CA LEU A 95 25.73 0.39 -15.42
C LEU A 95 24.69 -0.74 -15.25
N TRP A 96 24.48 -1.56 -16.28
CA TRP A 96 23.64 -2.77 -16.21
C TRP A 96 24.25 -3.87 -15.34
N ILE A 97 25.56 -4.12 -15.48
CA ILE A 97 26.33 -5.08 -14.66
C ILE A 97 26.39 -4.61 -13.19
N LEU A 98 26.58 -3.31 -12.97
CA LEU A 98 26.58 -2.70 -11.63
C LEU A 98 25.17 -2.56 -11.03
N GLY A 99 24.11 -2.92 -11.75
CA GLY A 99 22.73 -2.90 -11.25
C GLY A 99 22.12 -1.50 -11.10
N VAL A 100 22.78 -0.46 -11.63
CA VAL A 100 22.35 0.95 -11.56
C VAL A 100 21.47 1.34 -12.75
N PHE A 101 21.34 0.47 -13.75
CA PHE A 101 20.54 0.74 -14.93
C PHE A 101 19.03 0.79 -14.58
N PRO A 102 18.31 1.89 -14.89
CA PRO A 102 16.92 2.10 -14.48
C PRO A 102 15.94 1.11 -15.12
N LEU A 103 16.39 0.25 -16.03
CA LEU A 103 15.54 -0.76 -16.68
C LEU A 103 15.12 -1.87 -15.71
N ARG A 104 15.94 -2.26 -14.71
CA ARG A 104 15.49 -3.24 -13.70
C ARG A 104 14.38 -2.66 -12.83
N THR A 105 14.60 -1.46 -12.30
CA THR A 105 13.58 -0.74 -11.53
C THR A 105 12.33 -0.48 -12.37
N PHE A 106 12.48 -0.16 -13.66
CA PHE A 106 11.35 0.02 -14.57
C PHE A 106 10.60 -1.28 -14.87
N LEU A 107 11.30 -2.42 -14.99
CA LEU A 107 10.67 -3.74 -15.17
C LEU A 107 9.92 -4.17 -13.90
N ASP A 108 10.51 -3.95 -12.71
CA ASP A 108 9.87 -4.23 -11.44
C ASP A 108 8.62 -3.33 -11.24
N ASP A 109 8.73 -2.04 -11.56
CA ASP A 109 7.61 -1.10 -11.54
C ASP A 109 6.53 -1.50 -12.54
N PHE A 110 6.90 -1.91 -13.75
CA PHE A 110 5.97 -2.38 -14.77
C PHE A 110 5.26 -3.66 -14.32
N GLU A 111 5.96 -4.62 -13.73
CA GLU A 111 5.38 -5.84 -13.19
C GLU A 111 4.37 -5.51 -12.07
N ASN A 112 4.73 -4.59 -11.17
CA ASN A 112 3.84 -4.12 -10.11
C ASN A 112 2.60 -3.41 -10.66
N ILE A 113 2.75 -2.64 -11.74
CA ILE A 113 1.63 -1.97 -12.41
C ILE A 113 0.74 -2.99 -13.11
N VAL A 114 1.30 -3.94 -13.86
CA VAL A 114 0.54 -5.03 -14.50
C VAL A 114 -0.21 -5.84 -13.45
N LYS A 115 0.43 -6.21 -12.34
CA LYS A 115 -0.23 -6.88 -11.21
C LYS A 115 -1.39 -6.03 -10.67
N ARG A 116 -1.22 -4.71 -10.53
CA ARG A 116 -2.27 -3.79 -10.07
C ARG A 116 -3.45 -3.73 -11.04
N VAL A 117 -3.19 -3.58 -12.34
CA VAL A 117 -4.21 -3.53 -13.39
C VAL A 117 -4.97 -4.85 -13.47
N LYS A 118 -4.27 -5.99 -13.44
CA LYS A 118 -4.91 -7.32 -13.43
C LYS A 118 -5.81 -7.51 -12.21
N ARG A 119 -5.33 -7.16 -11.00
CA ARG A 119 -6.14 -7.19 -9.77
C ARG A 119 -7.41 -6.35 -9.90
N LYS A 120 -7.30 -5.17 -10.53
CA LYS A 120 -8.43 -4.27 -10.79
C LYS A 120 -9.45 -4.89 -11.75
N ARG A 121 -9.02 -5.65 -12.77
CA ARG A 121 -9.90 -6.26 -13.78
C ARG A 121 -10.55 -7.57 -13.35
N ARG A 122 -9.80 -8.49 -12.73
CA ARG A 122 -10.32 -9.77 -12.22
C ARG A 122 -11.39 -9.57 -11.14
N GLY A 123 -11.35 -8.42 -10.48
CA GLY A 123 -12.10 -8.19 -9.26
C GLY A 123 -11.47 -8.96 -8.10
N ASN A 124 -11.73 -8.51 -6.88
CA ASN A 124 -11.16 -9.15 -5.69
C ASN A 124 -12.07 -10.25 -5.13
N VAL A 125 -13.09 -10.70 -5.87
CA VAL A 125 -14.08 -11.64 -5.37
C VAL A 125 -13.79 -13.04 -5.89
N PHE A 126 -13.44 -13.92 -4.98
CA PHE A 126 -13.33 -15.35 -5.21
C PHE A 126 -14.64 -16.03 -4.82
N LYS A 127 -15.15 -16.94 -5.67
CA LYS A 127 -16.34 -17.74 -5.37
C LYS A 127 -15.92 -19.19 -5.23
N CYS A 128 -16.10 -19.75 -4.04
CA CYS A 128 -15.75 -21.14 -3.78
C CYS A 128 -16.69 -22.08 -4.57
N GLN A 129 -16.14 -23.00 -5.37
CA GLN A 129 -16.92 -23.98 -6.11
C GLN A 129 -17.21 -25.26 -5.31
N ASN A 130 -16.72 -25.37 -4.08
CA ASN A 130 -17.08 -26.47 -3.19
C ASN A 130 -18.57 -26.33 -2.80
N PRO A 131 -19.43 -27.32 -3.10
CA PRO A 131 -20.87 -27.26 -2.80
C PRO A 131 -21.19 -27.10 -1.31
N ASP A 132 -20.32 -27.58 -0.42
CA ASP A 132 -20.51 -27.45 1.04
C ASP A 132 -20.24 -26.03 1.54
N CYS A 133 -19.37 -25.27 0.85
CA CYS A 133 -18.97 -23.93 1.25
C CYS A 133 -19.74 -22.86 0.49
N ALA A 134 -19.65 -22.83 -0.84
CA ALA A 134 -20.28 -21.87 -1.75
C ALA A 134 -20.14 -20.37 -1.40
N LYS A 135 -19.32 -20.01 -0.40
CA LYS A 135 -19.10 -18.62 0.04
C LYS A 135 -18.24 -17.85 -0.95
N SER A 136 -18.53 -16.56 -1.10
CA SER A 136 -17.65 -15.59 -1.74
C SER A 136 -16.67 -15.00 -0.74
N SER A 137 -15.39 -14.99 -1.05
CA SER A 137 -14.34 -14.36 -0.24
C SER A 137 -13.61 -13.28 -1.03
N CYS A 138 -13.10 -12.28 -0.32
CA CYS A 138 -12.24 -11.26 -0.89
C CYS A 138 -10.80 -11.77 -0.95
N MET A 139 -10.18 -11.79 -2.12
CA MET A 139 -8.79 -12.22 -2.33
C MET A 139 -7.75 -11.28 -1.70
N LEU A 140 -8.15 -10.05 -1.35
CA LEU A 140 -7.24 -9.09 -0.72
C LEU A 140 -7.17 -9.22 0.80
N CYS A 141 -8.29 -9.51 1.45
CA CYS A 141 -8.38 -9.54 2.91
C CYS A 141 -8.86 -10.89 3.47
N ASN A 142 -9.08 -11.87 2.61
CA ASN A 142 -9.51 -13.24 2.94
C ASN A 142 -10.77 -13.32 3.80
N ARG A 143 -11.61 -12.29 3.77
CA ARG A 143 -12.90 -12.21 4.47
C ARG A 143 -14.07 -12.47 3.55
N GLU A 144 -15.22 -12.76 4.14
CA GLU A 144 -16.45 -12.99 3.39
C GLU A 144 -16.83 -11.73 2.58
N CYS A 145 -17.00 -11.89 1.28
CA CYS A 145 -17.35 -10.81 0.38
C CYS A 145 -18.87 -10.71 0.28
N ARG A 146 -19.41 -9.68 0.94
CA ARG A 146 -20.84 -9.30 0.91
C ARG A 146 -21.08 -8.17 -0.10
N PRO A 147 -22.34 -7.85 -0.45
CA PRO A 147 -22.64 -6.63 -1.19
C PRO A 147 -22.04 -5.41 -0.48
N PHE A 148 -21.39 -4.52 -1.23
CA PHE A 148 -20.67 -3.34 -0.72
C PHE A 148 -19.48 -3.65 0.21
N HIS A 149 -18.86 -4.83 0.08
CA HIS A 149 -17.68 -5.18 0.87
C HIS A 149 -16.54 -4.16 0.69
N LYS A 150 -16.11 -3.59 1.83
CA LYS A 150 -14.93 -2.73 1.93
C LYS A 150 -13.82 -3.49 2.64
N CYS A 151 -12.67 -3.64 1.97
CA CYS A 151 -11.52 -4.32 2.55
C CYS A 151 -11.01 -3.56 3.77
N TYR A 152 -10.70 -4.30 4.84
CA TYR A 152 -10.09 -3.78 6.07
C TYR A 152 -10.88 -2.67 6.77
N GLU A 153 -12.21 -2.64 6.63
CA GLU A 153 -13.05 -1.59 7.22
C GLU A 153 -12.85 -1.45 8.74
N GLN A 154 -12.80 -2.58 9.45
CA GLN A 154 -12.61 -2.59 10.91
C GLN A 154 -11.24 -2.03 11.32
N GLU A 155 -10.19 -2.43 10.63
CA GLU A 155 -8.81 -1.98 10.90
C GLU A 155 -8.66 -0.50 10.54
N GLN A 156 -9.25 -0.05 9.43
CA GLN A 156 -9.26 1.35 9.03
C GLN A 156 -9.99 2.23 10.03
N ASP A 157 -11.17 1.79 10.49
CA ASP A 157 -11.95 2.53 11.47
C ASP A 157 -11.25 2.56 12.83
N SER A 158 -10.65 1.45 13.25
CA SER A 158 -9.87 1.41 14.50
C SER A 158 -8.64 2.33 14.46
N LEU A 159 -7.91 2.36 13.34
CA LEU A 159 -6.79 3.30 13.13
C LEU A 159 -7.29 4.74 13.14
N ARG A 160 -8.38 5.04 12.43
CA ARG A 160 -8.99 6.37 12.38
C ARG A 160 -9.37 6.84 13.77
N LEU A 161 -10.13 6.03 14.51
CA LEU A 161 -10.56 6.34 15.88
C LEU A 161 -9.37 6.51 16.82
N PHE A 162 -8.33 5.69 16.68
CA PHE A 162 -7.10 5.80 17.46
C PHE A 162 -6.37 7.12 17.23
N VAL A 163 -6.21 7.50 15.97
CA VAL A 163 -5.56 8.76 15.56
C VAL A 163 -6.41 9.97 15.96
N GLU A 164 -7.72 9.95 15.70
CA GLU A 164 -8.64 11.02 16.09
C GLU A 164 -8.67 11.22 17.62
N ARG A 165 -8.65 10.13 18.39
CA ARG A 165 -8.55 10.18 19.85
C ARG A 165 -7.25 10.83 20.30
N ALA A 166 -6.11 10.43 19.74
CA ALA A 166 -4.80 10.99 20.08
C ALA A 166 -4.68 12.48 19.70
N MET A 167 -5.21 12.88 18.54
CA MET A 167 -5.28 14.28 18.13
C MET A 167 -6.14 15.10 19.09
N ALA A 168 -7.30 14.58 19.48
CA ALA A 168 -8.19 15.24 20.44
C ALA A 168 -7.54 15.36 21.83
N GLU A 169 -6.80 14.35 22.27
CA GLU A 169 -6.06 14.39 23.54
C GLU A 169 -4.92 15.40 23.53
N ALA A 170 -4.22 15.55 22.40
CA ALA A 170 -3.13 16.49 22.26
C ALA A 170 -3.59 17.96 22.35
N VAL A 171 -4.83 18.27 21.95
CA VAL A 171 -5.43 19.61 22.07
C VAL A 171 -6.03 19.85 23.45
N LYS A 172 -6.44 18.78 24.16
CA LYS A 172 -7.01 18.91 25.50
C LYS A 172 -5.96 19.45 26.46
N ARG A 173 -6.28 20.56 27.12
CA ARG A 173 -5.48 21.07 28.21
C ARG A 173 -5.94 20.39 29.51
N THR A 174 -5.07 19.59 30.12
CA THR A 174 -5.36 18.90 31.38
C THR A 174 -4.76 19.66 32.55
N CYS A 175 -5.56 19.96 33.57
CA CYS A 175 -5.03 20.60 34.79
C CYS A 175 -4.09 19.64 35.53
N PRO A 176 -2.84 20.04 35.87
CA PRO A 176 -1.90 19.16 36.57
C PRO A 176 -2.28 18.86 38.03
N LYS A 177 -3.28 19.57 38.59
CA LYS A 177 -3.68 19.43 40.00
C LYS A 177 -4.97 18.63 40.19
N CYS A 178 -5.95 18.79 39.31
CA CYS A 178 -7.24 18.11 39.41
C CYS A 178 -7.58 17.22 38.21
N HIS A 179 -6.70 17.16 37.21
CA HIS A 179 -6.82 16.30 36.02
C HIS A 179 -8.10 16.50 35.18
N VAL A 180 -8.81 17.61 35.37
CA VAL A 180 -9.91 18.00 34.49
C VAL A 180 -9.34 18.49 33.16
N SER A 181 -9.83 17.92 32.06
CA SER A 181 -9.48 18.28 30.69
C SER A 181 -10.41 19.36 30.14
N PHE A 182 -9.86 20.37 29.48
CA PHE A 182 -10.60 21.46 28.86
C PHE A 182 -10.33 21.51 27.36
N THR A 183 -11.36 21.81 26.58
CA THR A 183 -11.23 22.19 25.17
C THR A 183 -11.36 23.71 25.04
N LYS A 184 -10.62 24.31 24.11
CA LYS A 184 -10.74 25.73 23.78
C LYS A 184 -12.06 25.93 23.03
N ALA A 185 -12.89 26.87 23.47
CA ALA A 185 -14.03 27.33 22.66
C ALA A 185 -13.49 28.26 21.57
N ASP A 186 -14.03 28.17 20.35
CA ASP A 186 -13.54 28.88 19.16
C ASP A 186 -13.17 30.34 19.45
N GLY A 187 -11.88 30.66 19.29
CA GLY A 187 -11.34 32.02 19.46
C GLY A 187 -11.13 32.52 20.91
N CYS A 188 -11.55 31.79 21.94
CA CYS A 188 -11.38 32.21 23.34
C CYS A 188 -10.41 31.30 24.10
N ASN A 189 -9.25 31.84 24.45
CA ASN A 189 -8.28 31.11 25.28
C ASN A 189 -8.75 30.94 26.75
N LYS A 190 -9.80 31.65 27.21
CA LYS A 190 -10.18 31.68 28.64
C LYS A 190 -10.81 30.38 29.11
N MET A 191 -10.02 29.52 29.73
CA MET A 191 -10.47 28.30 30.42
C MET A 191 -10.43 28.52 31.92
N THR A 192 -11.46 28.04 32.63
CA THR A 192 -11.59 28.26 34.07
C THR A 192 -11.42 26.94 34.83
N CYS A 193 -10.46 26.92 35.75
CA CYS A 193 -10.25 25.80 36.67
C CYS A 193 -9.97 26.38 38.06
N ARG A 194 -10.61 25.86 39.10
CA ARG A 194 -10.43 26.34 40.49
C ARG A 194 -8.97 26.30 40.95
N CYS A 195 -8.19 25.37 40.41
CA CYS A 195 -6.79 25.13 40.75
C CYS A 195 -5.80 26.03 40.00
N VAL A 196 -6.22 26.74 38.95
CA VAL A 196 -5.31 27.40 38.00
C VAL A 196 -5.53 28.92 38.01
N CYS A 197 -4.53 29.70 37.59
CA CYS A 197 -4.62 31.15 37.62
C CYS A 197 -5.45 31.69 36.45
N ASP A 198 -6.42 32.55 36.72
CA ASP A 198 -7.31 33.21 35.77
C ASP A 198 -6.83 34.60 35.33
N HIS A 199 -5.75 35.11 35.92
CA HIS A 199 -5.15 36.38 35.53
C HIS A 199 -4.61 36.34 34.09
N PHE A 200 -5.13 37.24 33.24
CA PHE A 200 -4.64 37.47 31.88
C PHE A 200 -3.18 37.94 31.89
N ARG A 201 -2.39 37.45 30.92
CA ARG A 201 -0.99 37.83 30.70
C ARG A 201 -0.81 38.25 29.25
N PRO A 202 -0.11 39.38 28.98
CA PRO A 202 0.23 39.78 27.62
C PRO A 202 1.19 38.78 26.94
N ILE A 203 2.06 38.15 27.73
CA ILE A 203 3.04 37.16 27.27
C ILE A 203 2.61 35.78 27.81
N PRO A 204 2.28 34.82 26.93
CA PRO A 204 1.90 33.48 27.34
C PRO A 204 3.06 32.74 28.02
N GLY A 205 2.77 31.92 29.04
CA GLY A 205 3.78 31.12 29.75
C GLY A 205 4.55 31.82 30.88
N GLN A 206 4.36 33.13 31.10
CA GLN A 206 4.99 33.80 32.25
C GLN A 206 4.33 33.44 33.59
N LYS A 207 5.12 33.36 34.67
CA LYS A 207 4.57 33.20 36.03
C LYS A 207 3.69 34.39 36.40
N CYS A 208 2.55 34.12 37.02
CA CYS A 208 1.68 35.19 37.49
C CYS A 208 2.35 35.96 38.64
N LYS A 209 2.27 37.30 38.59
CA LYS A 209 2.75 38.17 39.67
C LYS A 209 1.73 38.37 40.81
N LYS A 210 0.46 38.00 40.57
CA LYS A 210 -0.66 38.21 41.50
C LYS A 210 -1.08 36.94 42.25
N CYS A 211 -0.66 35.76 41.79
CA CYS A 211 -1.08 34.47 42.33
C CYS A 211 0.10 33.48 42.26
N THR A 212 0.07 32.45 43.11
CA THR A 212 1.00 31.31 43.06
C THR A 212 0.44 30.12 42.26
N LYS A 213 -0.75 30.27 41.64
CA LYS A 213 -1.40 29.23 40.84
C LYS A 213 -0.69 29.07 39.47
N CYS A 214 -0.71 27.85 38.94
CA CYS A 214 -0.08 27.50 37.67
C CYS A 214 -0.68 28.25 36.47
N ASP A 215 0.06 28.30 35.36
CA ASP A 215 -0.42 28.81 34.08
C ASP A 215 -1.16 27.70 33.31
N LEU A 216 -2.40 27.95 32.87
CA LEU A 216 -3.16 27.04 31.99
C LEU A 216 -2.83 27.26 30.50
N TYR A 217 -2.30 28.44 30.17
CA TYR A 217 -2.20 28.99 28.82
C TYR A 217 -0.81 28.73 28.25
N LYS A 218 -0.55 27.49 27.83
CA LYS A 218 0.55 27.21 26.90
C LYS A 218 0.05 27.47 25.47
N THR A 219 0.68 28.41 24.79
CA THR A 219 0.52 28.67 23.35
C THR A 219 1.55 27.84 22.60
N GLU A 220 1.36 26.53 22.62
CA GLU A 220 1.99 25.69 21.61
C GLU A 220 1.23 25.90 20.30
N ASP A 221 1.92 25.73 19.18
CA ASP A 221 1.28 25.74 17.87
C ASP A 221 0.35 24.51 17.77
N GLU A 222 -0.95 24.74 17.97
CA GLU A 222 -1.99 23.71 18.02
C GLU A 222 -1.93 22.82 16.76
N GLU A 223 -1.64 23.38 15.58
CA GLU A 223 -1.52 22.61 14.34
C GLU A 223 -0.31 21.68 14.35
N LYS A 224 0.84 22.18 14.82
CA LYS A 224 2.06 21.38 14.93
C LYS A 224 1.88 20.23 15.92
N VAL A 225 1.27 20.51 17.07
CA VAL A 225 1.00 19.49 18.10
C VAL A 225 0.05 18.42 17.57
N ILE A 226 -1.03 18.82 16.86
CA ILE A 226 -1.97 17.87 16.25
C ILE A 226 -1.28 16.99 15.20
N LYS A 227 -0.44 17.58 14.32
CA LYS A 227 0.30 16.82 13.30
C LYS A 227 1.27 15.82 13.92
N GLU A 228 2.02 16.24 14.92
CA GLU A 228 2.95 15.36 15.63
C GLU A 228 2.22 14.24 16.37
N ALA A 229 1.11 14.55 17.05
CA ALA A 229 0.28 13.56 17.74
C ALA A 229 -0.31 12.53 16.75
N ALA A 230 -0.83 12.98 15.60
CA ALA A 230 -1.32 12.09 14.56
C ALA A 230 -0.23 11.16 14.02
N ALA A 231 0.96 11.70 13.73
CA ALA A 231 2.09 10.91 13.22
C ALA A 231 2.57 9.87 14.25
N LYS A 232 2.71 10.27 15.52
CA LYS A 232 3.08 9.37 16.62
C LYS A 232 2.05 8.26 16.81
N ALA A 233 0.76 8.62 16.86
CA ALA A 233 -0.33 7.66 17.03
C ALA A 233 -0.36 6.62 15.89
N ARG A 234 -0.19 7.05 14.63
CA ARG A 234 -0.10 6.10 13.51
C ARG A 234 1.08 5.14 13.65
N ALA A 235 2.26 5.66 14.00
CA ALA A 235 3.45 4.84 14.16
C ALA A 235 3.29 3.81 15.30
N GLU A 236 2.68 4.23 16.41
CA GLU A 236 2.38 3.35 17.54
C GLU A 236 1.33 2.29 17.18
N PHE A 237 0.28 2.67 16.47
CA PHE A 237 -0.77 1.76 16.03
C PHE A 237 -0.19 0.65 15.12
N ILE A 238 0.65 1.01 14.15
CA ILE A 238 1.29 0.04 13.23
C ILE A 238 2.24 -0.90 13.97
N LYS A 239 2.92 -0.43 15.03
CA LYS A 239 3.79 -1.28 15.86
C LYS A 239 3.02 -2.30 16.68
N THR A 240 1.83 -1.92 17.17
CA THR A 240 1.00 -2.75 18.06
C THR A 240 0.04 -3.67 17.30
N HIS A 241 -0.33 -3.31 16.06
CA HIS A 241 -1.28 -4.03 15.22
C HIS A 241 -0.64 -4.38 13.87
N PRO A 242 0.19 -5.44 13.79
CA PRO A 242 0.84 -5.85 12.54
C PRO A 242 -0.15 -6.18 11.42
N GLU A 243 -1.35 -6.67 11.75
CA GLU A 243 -2.47 -6.90 10.82
C GLU A 243 -2.95 -5.62 10.12
N ALA A 244 -2.81 -4.46 10.77
CA ALA A 244 -3.16 -3.17 10.18
C ALA A 244 -2.10 -2.65 9.19
N ARG A 245 -0.93 -3.30 9.10
CA ARG A 245 0.09 -2.98 8.11
C ARG A 245 -0.40 -3.32 6.70
N GLU A 246 -1.17 -4.40 6.55
CA GLU A 246 -1.79 -4.80 5.29
C GLU A 246 -2.98 -3.89 4.92
N ALA A 247 -3.73 -3.39 5.91
CA ALA A 247 -4.78 -2.39 5.70
C ALA A 247 -4.22 -1.04 5.18
N ASN A 248 -3.01 -0.66 5.63
CA ASN A 248 -2.29 0.51 5.14
C ASN A 248 -1.65 0.30 3.75
N LEU A 249 -1.58 -0.93 3.24
CA LEU A 249 -0.86 -1.26 2.00
C LEU A 249 -1.55 -0.74 0.72
N LEU A 250 -2.80 -0.23 0.81
CA LEU A 250 -3.55 0.24 -0.38
C LEU A 250 -4.35 1.53 -0.20
N GLN A 251 -4.18 2.30 0.88
CA GLN A 251 -4.86 3.58 0.99
C GLN A 251 -3.93 4.73 1.36
N ASN A 252 -3.66 5.55 0.34
CA ASN A 252 -3.29 6.95 0.43
C ASN A 252 -4.42 7.79 1.08
N ALA A 253 -5.09 7.27 2.12
CA ALA A 253 -5.94 8.07 2.97
C ALA A 253 -5.00 8.89 3.86
N ALA A 254 -4.56 10.03 3.36
CA ALA A 254 -3.95 11.03 4.20
C ALA A 254 -4.97 11.43 5.26
N ILE A 255 -4.85 10.90 6.47
CA ILE A 255 -5.65 11.32 7.63
C ILE A 255 -5.04 12.62 8.17
N GLY A 256 -5.09 13.70 7.40
CA GLY A 256 -4.43 14.97 7.71
C GLY A 256 -4.10 15.78 6.46
N PRO A 257 -3.54 16.99 6.62
CA PRO A 257 -3.27 17.90 5.49
C PRO A 257 -2.26 17.26 4.53
N VAL A 258 -2.69 17.05 3.28
CA VAL A 258 -1.84 16.48 2.21
C VAL A 258 -0.84 17.54 1.77
N ALA A 259 0.45 17.23 1.82
CA ALA A 259 1.50 18.06 1.22
C ALA A 259 1.95 17.44 -0.11
N GLY A 260 2.08 18.27 -1.14
CA GLY A 260 2.79 17.98 -2.39
C GLY A 260 1.91 17.50 -3.55
N ASN A 261 1.40 18.45 -4.36
CA ASN A 261 0.55 18.17 -5.53
C ASN A 261 1.32 17.84 -6.82
N GLU A 262 2.60 18.19 -6.94
CA GLU A 262 3.31 18.13 -8.23
C GLU A 262 3.88 16.74 -8.56
N GLU A 263 4.50 16.05 -7.58
CA GLU A 263 5.01 14.68 -7.79
C GLU A 263 3.88 13.66 -7.98
N LYS A 264 2.72 13.94 -7.39
CA LYS A 264 1.51 13.12 -7.50
C LYS A 264 0.93 13.16 -8.92
N LEU A 265 0.90 14.34 -9.54
CA LEU A 265 0.35 14.53 -10.89
C LEU A 265 1.14 13.75 -11.95
N PHE A 266 2.47 13.79 -11.86
CA PHE A 266 3.33 13.05 -12.78
C PHE A 266 3.17 11.53 -12.61
N ARG A 267 3.17 11.03 -11.36
CA ARG A 267 2.92 9.60 -11.08
C ARG A 267 1.56 9.15 -11.60
N GLU A 268 0.50 9.93 -11.39
CA GLU A 268 -0.84 9.63 -11.90
C GLU A 268 -0.89 9.62 -13.44
N MET A 269 -0.17 10.52 -14.10
CA MET A 269 -0.09 10.56 -15.56
C MET A 269 0.65 9.35 -16.13
N VAL A 270 1.76 8.96 -15.51
CA VAL A 270 2.54 7.77 -15.87
C VAL A 270 1.71 6.51 -15.66
N GLU A 271 1.05 6.37 -14.50
CA GLU A 271 0.17 5.23 -14.22
C GLU A 271 -0.95 5.10 -15.25
N LYS A 272 -1.66 6.19 -15.57
CA LYS A 272 -2.72 6.19 -16.60
C LYS A 272 -2.21 5.80 -17.99
N THR A 273 -0.99 6.21 -18.34
CA THR A 273 -0.40 5.87 -19.64
C THR A 273 -0.05 4.39 -19.71
N ILE A 274 0.51 3.84 -18.63
CA ILE A 274 0.83 2.43 -18.54
C ILE A 274 -0.44 1.57 -18.49
N GLU A 275 -1.49 1.99 -17.77
CA GLU A 275 -2.80 1.33 -17.80
C GLU A 275 -3.29 1.16 -19.25
N LYS A 276 -3.29 2.24 -20.05
CA LYS A 276 -3.68 2.17 -21.48
C LYS A 276 -2.82 1.24 -22.33
N ILE A 277 -1.52 1.20 -22.08
CA ILE A 277 -0.60 0.29 -22.79
C ILE A 277 -0.93 -1.16 -22.41
N VAL A 278 -1.15 -1.45 -21.13
CA VAL A 278 -1.53 -2.78 -20.65
C VAL A 278 -2.91 -3.20 -21.20
N ASP A 279 -3.88 -2.29 -21.26
CA ASP A 279 -5.18 -2.48 -21.92
C ASP A 279 -5.03 -2.87 -23.40
N TYR A 280 -4.10 -2.21 -24.11
CA TYR A 280 -3.83 -2.53 -25.51
C TYR A 280 -3.13 -3.87 -25.71
N LEU A 281 -2.19 -4.23 -24.81
CA LEU A 281 -1.39 -5.46 -24.92
C LEU A 281 -2.13 -6.71 -24.43
N ILE A 282 -3.05 -6.55 -23.47
CA ILE A 282 -3.84 -7.63 -22.86
C ILE A 282 -5.33 -7.24 -23.01
N PRO A 283 -5.94 -7.45 -24.18
CA PRO A 283 -7.36 -7.19 -24.35
C PRO A 283 -8.20 -8.18 -23.54
N ASP A 284 -9.25 -7.67 -22.88
CA ASP A 284 -10.21 -8.50 -22.16
C ASP A 284 -10.89 -9.48 -23.14
N LYS A 285 -11.01 -10.75 -22.74
CA LYS A 285 -11.81 -11.75 -23.44
C LYS A 285 -13.29 -11.57 -23.12
#